data_AF-B1WA70-F1
#
_entry.id   AF-B1WA70-F1
#
_cell.length_a   1.000
_cell.length_b   1.000
_cell.length_c   1.000
_cell.angle_alpha   90.00
_cell.angle_beta   90.00
_cell.angle_gamma   90.00
#
_symmetry.space_group_name_H-M   'P 1'
#
loop_
_entity.id
_entity.type
_entity.pdbx_description
1 polymer ?
#
loop_
_entity_poly.entity_id
_entity_poly.type
_entity_poly.pdbx_seq_one_letter_code
_entity_poly.pdbx_strand_id
1 'polypeptide(L)'
;MELTLSQQFWTKLFFLLNSLFGIFGIVLLAFGIKGYDILVKFNIILQGTIPVIFPITIFLGCFLLLSTLIGFIGLWKPKQFIVIMHIAIVFIAVLGEICIASITISSIDQVSSIINTNN
;
A
#
# COMPACT_ATOMS: atom_id res chain seq x y z
N MET A 1 1.39 -20.70 29.22
CA MET A 1 0.14 -20.03 29.62
C MET A 1 -0.82 -20.21 28.47
N GLU A 2 -1.89 -20.98 28.64
CA GLU A 2 -2.88 -21.17 27.59
C GLU A 2 -3.64 -19.86 27.37
N LEU A 3 -3.70 -19.42 26.12
CA LEU A 3 -4.42 -18.20 25.73
C LEU A 3 -5.93 -18.47 25.87
N THR A 4 -6.67 -17.50 26.40
CA THR A 4 -8.14 -17.58 26.43
C THR A 4 -8.70 -17.73 25.01
N LEU A 5 -9.86 -18.36 24.84
CA LEU A 5 -10.50 -18.55 23.53
C LEU A 5 -10.59 -17.25 22.72
N SER A 6 -10.94 -16.15 23.40
CA SER A 6 -10.95 -14.79 22.83
C SER A 6 -9.57 -14.39 22.32
N GLN A 7 -8.53 -14.56 23.13
CA GLN A 7 -7.16 -14.18 22.76
C GLN A 7 -6.62 -15.02 21.59
N GLN A 8 -6.94 -16.33 21.56
CA GLN A 8 -6.60 -17.18 20.42
C GLN A 8 -7.28 -16.72 19.12
N PHE A 9 -8.54 -16.32 19.19
CA PHE A 9 -9.26 -15.76 18.04
C PHE A 9 -8.58 -14.49 17.52
N TRP A 10 -8.29 -13.53 18.41
CA TRP A 10 -7.62 -12.28 18.02
C TRP A 10 -6.23 -12.50 17.44
N THR A 11 -5.46 -13.45 17.98
CA THR A 11 -4.14 -13.80 17.44
C THR A 11 -4.24 -14.40 16.03
N LYS A 12 -5.21 -15.30 15.80
CA LYS A 12 -5.43 -15.90 14.46
C LYS A 12 -5.91 -14.85 13.46
N LEU A 13 -6.83 -13.98 13.87
CA LEU A 13 -7.32 -12.88 13.04
C LEU A 13 -6.20 -11.92 12.67
N PHE A 14 -5.37 -11.53 13.64
CA PHE A 14 -4.20 -10.68 13.40
C PHE A 14 -3.23 -11.32 12.41
N PHE A 15 -2.92 -12.61 12.57
CA PHE A 15 -2.06 -13.35 11.64
C PHE A 15 -2.61 -13.34 10.20
N LEU A 16 -3.92 -13.58 10.05
CA LEU A 16 -4.59 -13.60 8.75
C LEU A 16 -4.56 -12.22 8.08
N LEU A 17 -4.93 -11.17 8.81
CA LEU A 17 -4.94 -9.79 8.30
C LEU A 17 -3.52 -9.32 7.94
N ASN A 18 -2.54 -9.59 8.80
CA ASN A 18 -1.15 -9.22 8.54
C ASN A 18 -0.59 -9.94 7.29
N SER A 19 -0.95 -11.21 7.10
CA SER A 19 -0.59 -11.95 5.88
C SER A 19 -1.23 -11.37 4.63
N LEU A 20 -2.49 -10.93 4.72
CA LEU A 20 -3.20 -10.28 3.61
C LEU A 20 -2.52 -8.95 3.23
N PHE A 21 -2.14 -8.14 4.22
CA PHE A 21 -1.37 -6.91 3.98
C PHE A 21 0.00 -7.20 3.35
N GLY A 22 0.66 -8.29 3.74
CA GLY A 22 1.89 -8.73 3.10
C GLY A 22 1.71 -9.03 1.61
N ILE A 23 0.71 -9.83 1.27
CA ILE A 23 0.38 -10.16 -0.13
C ILE A 23 0.08 -8.87 -0.91
N PHE A 24 -0.72 -7.99 -0.33
CA PHE A 24 -1.09 -6.73 -0.97
C PHE A 24 0.12 -5.81 -1.20
N GLY A 25 1.03 -5.71 -0.22
CA GLY A 25 2.29 -4.98 -0.37
C GLY A 25 3.18 -5.53 -1.49
N ILE A 26 3.26 -6.85 -1.66
CA ILE A 26 3.99 -7.48 -2.80
C ILE A 26 3.35 -7.09 -4.13
N VAL A 27 2.02 -7.17 -4.23
CA VAL A 27 1.28 -6.84 -5.45
C VAL A 27 1.48 -5.37 -5.83
N LEU A 28 1.34 -4.45 -4.87
CA LEU A 28 1.57 -3.01 -5.07
C LEU A 28 3.00 -2.75 -5.53
N LEU A 29 3.99 -3.36 -4.88
CA LEU A 29 5.39 -3.21 -5.24
C LEU A 29 5.67 -3.70 -6.66
N ALA A 30 5.18 -4.89 -7.00
CA ALA A 30 5.35 -5.47 -8.33
C ALA A 30 4.66 -4.62 -9.42
N PHE A 31 3.46 -4.11 -9.15
CA PHE A 31 2.73 -3.25 -10.07
C PHE A 31 3.43 -1.91 -10.26
N GLY A 32 3.86 -1.28 -9.16
CA GLY A 32 4.62 -0.03 -9.18
C GLY A 32 5.92 -0.15 -9.98
N ILE A 33 6.72 -1.20 -9.72
CA ILE A 33 7.98 -1.45 -10.43
C ILE A 33 7.74 -1.71 -11.92
N LYS A 34 6.78 -2.58 -12.27
CA LYS A 34 6.49 -2.87 -13.69
C LYS A 34 6.00 -1.64 -14.43
N GLY A 35 5.08 -0.88 -13.82
CA GLY A 35 4.59 0.37 -14.41
C GLY A 35 5.71 1.39 -14.61
N TYR A 36 6.58 1.55 -13.61
CA TYR A 36 7.74 2.43 -13.68
C TYR A 36 8.71 2.00 -14.79
N ASP A 37 9.08 0.72 -14.88
CA ASP A 37 10.01 0.20 -15.90
C ASP A 37 9.47 0.42 -17.33
N ILE A 38 8.18 0.15 -17.54
CA ILE A 38 7.51 0.42 -18.82
C ILE A 38 7.62 1.91 -19.16
N LEU A 39 7.29 2.79 -18.23
CA LEU A 39 7.31 4.22 -18.48
C LEU A 39 8.72 4.77 -18.71
N VAL A 40 9.74 4.27 -17.99
CA VAL A 40 11.14 4.66 -18.24
C VAL A 40 11.55 4.32 -19.66
N LYS A 41 11.16 3.14 -20.17
CA LYS A 41 11.45 2.73 -21.55
C LYS A 41 10.75 3.62 -22.58
N PHE A 42 9.53 4.05 -22.30
CA PHE A 42 8.78 4.97 -23.18
C PHE A 42 9.17 6.44 -23.01
N ASN A 43 9.75 6.84 -21.88
CA ASN A 43 10.21 8.22 -21.64
C ASN A 43 11.31 8.63 -22.65
N ILE A 44 12.12 7.68 -23.10
CA ILE A 44 13.10 7.89 -24.18
C ILE A 44 12.41 8.39 -25.46
N ILE A 45 11.16 7.99 -25.70
CA ILE A 45 10.39 8.30 -26.91
C ILE A 45 9.47 9.51 -26.68
N LEU A 46 8.76 9.57 -25.56
CA LEU A 46 7.76 10.60 -25.28
C LEU A 46 8.32 11.89 -24.66
N GLN A 47 9.58 11.90 -24.18
CA GLN A 47 10.19 13.01 -23.42
C GLN A 47 9.29 13.53 -22.27
N GLY A 48 8.47 12.65 -21.70
CA GLY A 48 7.45 13.00 -20.72
C GLY A 48 7.88 12.67 -19.30
N THR A 49 7.59 13.54 -18.35
CA THR A 49 7.86 13.28 -16.93
C THR A 49 7.13 12.01 -16.47
N ILE A 50 7.86 11.09 -15.83
CA ILE A 50 7.27 9.88 -15.24
C ILE A 50 6.26 10.33 -14.15
N PRO A 51 4.99 9.91 -14.23
CA PRO A 51 3.98 10.24 -13.24
C PRO A 51 4.41 9.81 -11.84
N VAL A 52 4.24 10.72 -10.88
CA VAL A 52 4.65 10.56 -9.48
C VAL A 52 3.93 9.39 -8.79
N ILE A 53 2.80 8.93 -9.35
CA ILE A 53 2.06 7.78 -8.81
C ILE A 53 2.91 6.51 -8.74
N PHE A 54 3.75 6.22 -9.74
CA PHE A 54 4.56 5.00 -9.75
C PHE A 54 5.59 4.94 -8.61
N PRO A 55 6.46 5.96 -8.39
CA PRO A 55 7.36 5.95 -7.26
C PRO A 55 6.63 5.97 -5.91
N ILE A 56 5.47 6.65 -5.80
CA ILE A 56 4.66 6.62 -4.57
C ILE A 56 4.13 5.20 -4.31
N THR A 57 3.58 4.52 -5.32
CA THR A 57 3.08 3.14 -5.20
C THR A 57 4.18 2.16 -4.78
N ILE A 58 5.39 2.29 -5.34
CA ILE A 58 6.56 1.50 -4.93
C ILE A 58 6.89 1.74 -3.45
N PHE A 59 6.94 3.01 -3.04
CA PHE A 59 7.24 3.38 -1.65
C PHE A 59 6.19 2.83 -0.67
N LEU A 60 4.91 2.92 -1.02
CA LEU A 60 3.81 2.40 -0.21
C LEU A 60 3.88 0.87 -0.07
N GLY A 61 4.17 0.16 -1.17
CA GLY A 61 4.37 -1.29 -1.16
C GLY A 61 5.50 -1.72 -0.20
N CYS A 62 6.62 -0.99 -0.21
CA CYS A 62 7.72 -1.22 0.74
C CYS A 62 7.29 -0.99 2.21
N PHE A 63 6.52 0.06 2.48
CA PHE A 63 6.02 0.36 3.82
C PHE A 63 5.06 -0.73 4.34
N LEU A 64 4.16 -1.24 3.50
CA LEU A 64 3.26 -2.35 3.83
C LEU A 64 4.02 -3.64 4.15
N LEU A 65 5.06 -3.94 3.36
CA LEU A 65 5.93 -5.10 3.62
C LEU A 65 6.68 -4.96 4.94
N LEU A 66 7.23 -3.77 5.21
CA LEU A 66 7.90 -3.48 6.49
C LEU A 66 6.92 -3.61 7.67
N SER A 67 5.70 -3.09 7.51
CA SER A 67 4.63 -3.23 8.49
C SER A 67 4.31 -4.68 8.79
N THR A 68 4.23 -5.51 7.74
CA THR A 68 3.94 -6.94 7.83
C THR A 68 5.00 -7.68 8.63
N LEU A 69 6.27 -7.37 8.37
CA LEU A 69 7.39 -7.92 9.14
C LEU A 69 7.28 -7.52 10.61
N ILE A 70 7.06 -6.24 10.91
CA ILE A 70 6.90 -5.74 12.28
C ILE A 70 5.70 -6.41 12.98
N GLY A 71 4.60 -6.62 12.26
CA GLY A 71 3.42 -7.33 12.76
C GLY A 71 3.73 -8.76 13.18
N PHE A 72 4.48 -9.52 12.37
CA PHE A 72 4.93 -10.87 12.74
C PHE A 72 5.92 -10.88 13.90
N ILE A 73 6.85 -9.91 13.96
CA ILE A 73 7.71 -9.73 15.14
C ILE A 73 6.87 -9.44 16.40
N GLY A 74 5.81 -8.64 16.28
CA GLY A 74 4.89 -8.30 17.37
C GLY A 74 4.10 -9.51 17.90
N LEU A 75 3.82 -10.50 17.05
CA LEU A 75 3.24 -11.77 17.46
C LEU A 75 4.23 -12.63 18.28
N TRP A 76 5.50 -12.64 17.89
CA TRP A 76 6.52 -13.48 18.52
C TRP A 76 7.05 -12.92 19.84
N LYS A 77 7.22 -11.60 19.90
CA LYS A 77 7.64 -10.86 21.11
C LYS A 77 6.65 -9.72 21.35
N PRO A 78 5.51 -9.99 22.01
CA PRO A 78 4.46 -9.00 22.21
C PRO A 78 4.91 -7.92 23.19
N LYS A 79 5.68 -6.96 22.70
CA LYS A 79 5.94 -5.68 23.36
C LYS A 79 4.92 -4.68 22.84
N GLN A 80 4.22 -4.00 23.76
CA GLN A 80 3.20 -3.00 23.42
C GLN A 80 3.71 -1.98 22.38
N PHE A 81 4.97 -1.56 22.48
CA PHE A 81 5.61 -0.65 21.53
C PHE A 81 5.62 -1.16 20.08
N ILE A 82 5.85 -2.46 19.86
CA ILE A 82 5.93 -3.05 18.50
C ILE A 82 4.55 -3.05 17.84
N VAL A 83 3.51 -3.35 18.64
CA VAL A 83 2.12 -3.32 18.17
C VAL A 83 1.68 -1.91 17.81
N ILE A 84 2.05 -0.91 18.63
CA ILE A 84 1.75 0.51 18.35
C ILE A 84 2.46 0.96 17.06
N MET A 85 3.74 0.60 16.87
CA MET A 85 4.47 0.88 15.63
C MET A 85 3.78 0.28 14.41
N HIS A 86 3.36 -1.00 14.49
CA HIS A 86 2.63 -1.66 13.41
C HIS A 86 1.35 -0.90 13.06
N ILE A 87 0.53 -0.55 14.06
CA ILE A 87 -0.73 0.21 13.85
C ILE A 87 -0.45 1.57 13.18
N ALA A 88 0.58 2.30 13.63
CA ALA A 88 0.93 3.59 13.05
C ALA A 88 1.35 3.48 11.57
N ILE A 89 2.15 2.46 11.22
CA ILE A 89 2.59 2.23 9.84
C ILE A 89 1.39 1.85 8.95
N VAL A 90 0.52 0.95 9.42
CA VAL A 90 -0.70 0.58 8.66
C VAL A 90 -1.60 1.80 8.46
N PHE A 91 -1.77 2.63 9.49
CA PHE A 91 -2.59 3.84 9.38
C PHE A 91 -2.07 4.81 8.32
N ILE A 92 -0.76 5.06 8.29
CA ILE A 92 -0.13 5.94 7.29
C ILE A 92 -0.30 5.33 5.88
N ALA A 93 -0.12 4.02 5.73
CA ALA A 93 -0.30 3.35 4.44
C ALA A 93 -1.73 3.51 3.91
N VAL A 94 -2.74 3.30 4.76
CA VAL A 94 -4.16 3.47 4.39
C VAL A 94 -4.48 4.91 3.99
N LEU A 95 -3.96 5.91 4.72
CA LEU A 95 -4.14 7.32 4.33
C LEU A 95 -3.53 7.61 2.95
N GLY A 96 -2.34 7.04 2.67
CA GLY A 96 -1.72 7.16 1.36
C GLY A 96 -2.60 6.60 0.23
N GLU A 97 -3.22 5.45 0.45
CA GLU A 97 -4.11 4.85 -0.55
C GLU A 97 -5.40 5.64 -0.78
N ILE A 98 -6.00 6.16 0.28
CA ILE A 98 -7.19 7.01 0.17
C ILE A 98 -6.86 8.28 -0.64
N CYS A 99 -5.70 8.89 -0.40
CA CYS A 99 -5.23 10.03 -1.17
C CYS A 99 -5.06 9.70 -2.66
N ILE A 100 -4.41 8.56 -2.97
CA ILE A 100 -4.22 8.09 -4.34
C ILE A 100 -5.57 7.86 -5.03
N ALA A 101 -6.49 7.15 -4.36
CA ALA A 101 -7.82 6.85 -4.90
C ALA A 101 -8.60 8.14 -5.20
N SER A 102 -8.56 9.11 -4.28
CA SER A 102 -9.22 10.40 -4.43
C SER A 102 -8.68 11.20 -5.62
N ILE A 103 -7.35 11.28 -5.75
CA ILE A 103 -6.70 11.98 -6.88
C ILE A 103 -7.07 11.29 -8.20
N THR A 104 -7.03 9.97 -8.24
CA THR A 104 -7.34 9.17 -9.44
C THR A 104 -8.76 9.43 -9.93
N ILE A 105 -9.75 9.43 -9.04
CA ILE A 105 -11.14 9.74 -9.39
C ILE A 105 -11.25 11.17 -9.95
N SER A 106 -10.68 12.15 -9.24
CA SER A 106 -10.77 13.55 -9.65
C SER A 106 -10.12 13.84 -11.02
N SER A 107 -9.06 13.11 -11.37
CA SER A 107 -8.38 13.26 -12.67
C SER A 107 -9.15 12.59 -13.81
N ILE A 108 -9.87 11.49 -13.55
CA ILE A 108 -10.80 10.90 -14.53
C ILE A 108 -11.94 11.87 -14.87
N ASP A 109 -12.53 12.52 -13.85
CA ASP A 109 -13.62 13.49 -14.04
C ASP A 109 -13.15 14.72 -14.85
N GLN A 110 -11.92 15.19 -14.61
CA GLN A 110 -11.33 16.26 -15.42
C GLN A 110 -11.13 15.86 -16.88
N VAL A 111 -10.60 14.66 -17.15
CA VAL A 111 -10.42 14.19 -18.53
C VAL A 111 -11.76 14.05 -19.26
N SER A 112 -12.78 13.50 -18.58
CA SER A 112 -14.14 13.35 -19.13
C SER A 112 -14.76 14.71 -19.48
N SER A 113 -14.62 15.71 -18.62
CA SER A 113 -15.16 17.05 -18.88
C SER A 113 -14.47 17.75 -20.05
N ILE A 114 -13.14 17.60 -20.20
CA ILE A 114 -12.40 18.15 -21.35
C ILE A 114 -12.89 17.53 -22.66
N ILE A 115 -13.10 16.21 -22.71
CA ILE A 115 -13.57 15.52 -23.92
C ILE A 115 -14.97 16.01 -24.32
N ASN A 116 -15.88 16.14 -23.35
CA ASN A 116 -17.24 16.59 -23.62
C ASN A 116 -17.36 18.08 -23.97
N THR A 117 -16.36 18.90 -23.63
CA THR A 117 -16.33 20.33 -24.01
C THR A 117 -15.80 20.54 -25.44
N ASN A 118 -15.05 19.57 -25.97
CA ASN A 118 -14.39 19.66 -27.29
C ASN A 118 -15.16 18.92 -28.41
N ASN A 119 -16.34 18.35 -28.11
CA ASN A 119 -17.26 17.71 -29.06
C ASN A 119 -18.55 18.54 -29.19
#